data_AF-A0AAD5CW79-F1
#
_entry.id   AF-A0AAD5CW79-F1
#
_cell.length_a   1.000
_cell.length_b   1.000
_cell.length_c   1.000
_cell.angle_alpha   90.00
_cell.angle_beta   90.00
_cell.angle_gamma   90.00
#
_symmetry.space_group_name_H-M   'P 1'
#
loop_
_entity.id
_entity.type
_entity.pdbx_description
1 polymer ?
#
loop_
_entity_poly.entity_id
_entity_poly.type
_entity_poly.pdbx_seq_one_letter_code
_entity_poly.pdbx_strand_id
1 'polypeptide(L)'
;MARWRHDVLPRSVISIDAHYGVDHSATTVMQNGLLEMFNQCVDRLSGSPEMLCAFSEQFQGMKDEVMGKGVGDAEHDGANEHVITNLLRVPEETEGSCSNPQGIRNKGCGTNRRLVGPGKKAANRKKKTPRQCKTCFEFVTDHDSRNCPSKNKDPAP
;
A
#
# COMPACT_ATOMS: atom_id res chain seq x y z
N MET A 1 -6.65 3.39 14.48
CA MET A 1 -5.47 4.27 14.69
C MET A 1 -5.01 4.17 16.14
N ALA A 2 -3.70 4.27 16.41
CA ALA A 2 -3.17 4.18 17.78
C ALA A 2 -3.53 5.44 18.60
N ARG A 3 -3.96 5.26 19.86
CA ARG A 3 -4.47 6.32 20.76
C ARG A 3 -3.57 7.55 20.86
N TRP A 4 -2.26 7.38 20.79
CA TRP A 4 -1.27 8.46 20.90
C TRP A 4 -1.20 9.40 19.69
N ARG A 5 -1.84 9.06 18.55
CA ARG A 5 -1.89 9.94 17.37
C ARG A 5 -3.13 10.83 17.32
N HIS A 6 -4.11 10.58 18.19
CA HIS A 6 -5.42 11.23 18.14
C HIS A 6 -5.37 12.70 18.55
N ASP A 7 -4.51 13.06 19.52
CA ASP A 7 -4.44 14.43 20.05
C ASP A 7 -3.35 15.27 19.37
N VAL A 8 -2.54 14.65 18.49
CA VAL A 8 -1.44 15.31 17.76
C VAL A 8 -1.91 15.90 16.44
N LEU A 9 -2.92 15.30 15.81
CA LEU A 9 -3.43 15.75 14.52
C LEU A 9 -4.73 16.54 14.70
N PRO A 10 -4.95 17.62 13.94
CA PRO A 10 -6.20 18.37 13.96
C PRO A 10 -7.40 17.46 13.71
N ARG A 11 -8.53 17.73 14.37
CA ARG A 11 -9.77 16.94 14.18
C ARG A 11 -10.23 16.90 12.73
N SER A 12 -9.95 17.94 11.95
CA SER A 12 -10.23 17.95 10.51
C SER A 12 -9.52 16.81 9.76
N VAL A 13 -8.30 16.45 10.16
CA VAL A 13 -7.49 15.38 9.54
C VAL A 13 -7.96 13.98 9.95
N ILE A 14 -8.53 13.83 11.14
CA ILE A 14 -9.03 12.54 11.66
C ILE A 14 -10.55 12.39 11.41
N SER A 15 -11.20 13.41 10.87
CA SER A 15 -12.62 13.36 10.56
C SER A 15 -12.91 12.19 9.62
N ILE A 16 -14.07 11.56 9.78
CA ILE A 16 -14.54 10.50 8.88
C ILE A 16 -14.52 11.01 7.44
N ASP A 17 -14.97 12.24 7.23
CA ASP A 17 -14.99 12.88 5.92
C ASP A 17 -13.58 12.96 5.31
N ALA A 18 -12.57 13.42 6.06
CA ALA A 18 -11.19 13.43 5.57
C ALA A 18 -10.61 12.02 5.37
N HIS A 19 -11.00 11.05 6.18
CA HIS A 19 -10.55 9.67 6.05
C HIS A 19 -11.14 8.98 4.80
N TYR A 20 -12.38 9.30 4.44
CA TYR A 20 -13.07 8.76 3.28
C TYR A 20 -13.01 9.68 2.05
N GLY A 21 -12.34 10.83 2.15
CA GLY A 21 -12.26 11.81 1.07
C GLY A 21 -13.62 12.39 0.66
N VAL A 22 -14.56 12.51 1.61
CA VAL A 22 -15.88 13.08 1.35
C VAL A 22 -15.72 14.58 1.11
N ASP A 23 -15.96 14.99 -0.12
CA ASP A 23 -15.98 16.40 -0.50
C ASP A 23 -17.39 16.98 -0.36
N HIS A 24 -17.52 17.99 0.50
CA HIS A 24 -18.76 18.74 0.75
C HIS A 24 -18.83 20.05 -0.03
N SER A 25 -17.96 20.24 -1.02
CA SER A 25 -18.05 21.39 -1.91
C SER A 25 -19.44 21.46 -2.55
N ALA A 26 -19.97 22.67 -2.73
CA ALA A 26 -21.28 22.87 -3.33
C ALA A 26 -21.38 22.20 -4.72
N THR A 27 -20.27 22.16 -5.46
CA THR A 27 -20.13 21.47 -6.74
C THR A 27 -20.30 19.96 -6.60
N THR A 28 -19.63 19.32 -5.64
CA THR A 28 -19.72 17.87 -5.42
C THR A 28 -21.11 17.47 -4.93
N VAL A 29 -21.73 18.27 -4.08
CA VAL A 29 -23.13 18.05 -3.66
C VAL A 29 -24.08 18.09 -4.86
N MET A 30 -23.92 19.06 -5.77
CA MET A 30 -24.72 19.13 -7.00
C MET A 30 -24.48 17.93 -7.91
N GLN A 31 -23.21 17.53 -8.11
CA GLN A 31 -22.87 16.35 -8.92
C GLN A 31 -23.50 15.08 -8.38
N ASN A 32 -23.40 14.86 -7.07
CA ASN A 32 -24.00 13.70 -6.41
C ASN A 32 -25.52 13.69 -6.56
N GLY A 33 -26.18 14.85 -6.42
CA GLY A 33 -27.62 14.97 -6.65
C GLY A 33 -28.04 14.63 -8.08
N LEU A 34 -27.26 15.06 -9.09
CA LEU A 34 -27.52 14.71 -10.49
C LEU A 34 -27.35 13.21 -10.76
N LEU A 35 -26.29 12.59 -10.22
CA LEU A 35 -26.06 11.15 -10.34
C LEU A 35 -27.19 10.34 -9.69
N GLU A 36 -27.67 10.78 -8.53
CA GLU A 36 -28.80 10.15 -7.84
C GLU A 36 -30.08 10.24 -8.67
N MET A 37 -30.40 11.42 -9.23
CA MET A 37 -31.55 11.56 -10.13
C MET A 37 -31.44 10.66 -11.36
N PHE A 38 -30.24 10.55 -11.94
CA PHE A 38 -29.99 9.67 -13.08
C PHE A 38 -30.21 8.20 -12.71
N ASN A 39 -29.67 7.76 -11.57
CA ASN A 39 -29.82 6.39 -11.08
C ASN A 39 -31.29 6.05 -10.83
N GLN A 40 -32.07 6.95 -10.22
CA GLN A 40 -33.51 6.74 -10.02
C GLN A 40 -34.28 6.54 -11.33
N CYS A 41 -33.91 7.28 -12.38
CA CYS A 41 -34.48 7.07 -13.72
C CYS A 41 -34.10 5.70 -14.28
N VAL A 42 -32.83 5.32 -14.20
CA VAL A 42 -32.35 4.01 -14.69
C VAL A 42 -33.01 2.86 -13.94
N ASP A 43 -33.09 2.92 -12.61
CA ASP A 43 -33.73 1.91 -11.77
C ASP A 43 -35.19 1.69 -12.16
N ARG A 44 -35.92 2.78 -12.43
CA ARG A 44 -37.32 2.71 -12.86
C ARG A 44 -37.48 2.13 -14.27
N LEU A 45 -36.54 2.41 -15.17
CA LEU A 45 -36.55 1.96 -16.56
C LEU A 45 -35.93 0.57 -16.75
N SER A 46 -35.23 0.05 -15.73
CA SER A 46 -34.47 -1.21 -15.78
C SER A 46 -35.30 -2.44 -16.16
N GLY A 47 -36.61 -2.42 -15.90
CA GLY A 47 -37.54 -3.50 -16.26
C GLY A 47 -37.99 -3.49 -17.73
N SER A 48 -37.64 -2.45 -18.51
CA SER A 48 -38.05 -2.30 -19.90
C SER A 48 -36.86 -1.88 -20.78
N PRO A 49 -36.26 -2.80 -21.55
CA PRO A 49 -35.06 -2.50 -22.33
C PRO A 49 -35.30 -1.45 -23.43
N GLU A 50 -36.50 -1.43 -24.02
CA GLU A 50 -36.88 -0.46 -25.06
C GLU A 50 -36.88 0.99 -24.54
N MET A 51 -37.47 1.21 -23.36
CA MET A 51 -37.51 2.54 -22.75
C MET A 51 -36.12 2.98 -22.25
N LEU A 52 -35.30 2.02 -21.80
CA LEU A 52 -33.92 2.29 -21.41
C LEU A 52 -33.07 2.72 -22.62
N CYS A 53 -33.25 2.07 -23.78
CA CYS A 53 -32.62 2.50 -25.04
C CYS A 53 -33.05 3.92 -25.42
N ALA A 54 -34.36 4.21 -25.42
CA ALA A 54 -34.87 5.54 -25.75
C ALA A 54 -34.37 6.64 -24.78
N PHE A 55 -34.20 6.29 -23.49
CA PHE A 55 -33.61 7.19 -22.50
C PHE A 55 -32.11 7.41 -22.73
N SER A 56 -31.37 6.35 -23.08
CA SER A 56 -29.96 6.44 -23.42
C SER A 56 -29.71 7.34 -24.62
N GLU A 57 -30.56 7.29 -25.65
CA GLU A 57 -30.46 8.18 -26.83
C GLU A 57 -30.67 9.66 -26.44
N GLN A 58 -31.66 9.94 -25.60
CA GLN A 58 -31.90 11.29 -25.07
C GLN A 58 -30.72 11.80 -24.24
N PHE A 59 -30.17 10.95 -23.37
CA PHE A 59 -29.01 11.31 -22.56
C PHE A 59 -27.75 11.53 -23.40
N GLN A 60 -27.56 10.73 -24.45
CA GLN A 60 -26.46 10.90 -25.39
C GLN A 60 -26.57 12.24 -26.14
N GLY A 61 -27.76 12.64 -26.57
CA GLY A 61 -27.97 13.96 -27.17
C GLY A 61 -27.63 15.12 -26.23
N MET A 62 -28.05 15.04 -24.97
CA MET A 62 -27.72 16.03 -23.95
C MET A 62 -26.21 16.08 -23.65
N LYS A 63 -25.54 14.93 -23.59
CA LYS A 63 -24.08 14.84 -23.44
C LYS A 63 -23.37 15.54 -24.59
N ASP A 64 -23.77 15.27 -25.83
CA ASP A 64 -23.13 15.83 -27.02
C ASP A 64 -23.33 17.35 -27.10
N GLU A 65 -24.49 17.86 -26.65
CA GLU A 65 -24.74 19.30 -26.50
C GLU A 65 -23.80 19.96 -25.48
N VAL A 66 -23.61 19.33 -24.31
CA VAL A 66 -22.73 19.86 -23.25
C VAL A 66 -21.26 19.83 -23.68
N MET A 67 -20.83 18.72 -24.28
CA MET A 67 -19.46 18.57 -24.78
C MET A 67 -19.17 19.49 -25.98
N GLY A 68 -20.16 19.70 -26.86
CA GLY A 68 -20.06 20.62 -27.98
C GLY A 68 -19.97 22.10 -27.57
N LYS A 69 -20.44 22.46 -26.37
CA LYS A 69 -20.34 23.81 -25.80
C LYS A 69 -18.97 24.13 -25.19
N GLY A 70 -18.04 23.17 -25.17
CA GLY A 70 -16.63 23.41 -24.85
C GLY A 70 -16.44 24.18 -23.54
N VAL A 71 -16.78 23.58 -22.40
CA VAL A 71 -16.11 23.98 -21.16
C VAL A 71 -14.70 23.42 -21.29
N GLY A 72 -13.78 24.24 -21.79
CA GLY A 72 -12.40 23.85 -22.03
C GLY A 72 -11.87 23.13 -20.80
N ASP A 73 -11.23 21.99 -21.02
CA ASP A 73 -10.51 21.26 -19.99
C ASP A 73 -9.61 22.26 -19.28
N ALA A 74 -10.03 22.73 -18.11
CA ALA A 74 -9.21 23.60 -17.30
C ALA A 74 -8.01 22.74 -16.93
N GLU A 75 -6.88 23.05 -17.56
CA GLU A 75 -5.61 22.36 -17.45
C GLU A 75 -5.37 21.94 -16.00
N HIS A 76 -5.63 20.68 -15.70
CA HIS A 76 -5.31 20.08 -14.40
C HIS A 76 -3.81 19.79 -14.29
N ASP A 77 -2.98 20.43 -15.11
CA ASP A 77 -1.56 20.13 -15.24
C ASP A 77 -0.68 20.96 -14.29
N GLY A 78 -1.22 22.00 -13.65
CA GLY A 78 -0.48 22.84 -12.68
C GLY A 78 -0.93 22.72 -11.23
N ALA A 79 -2.08 22.06 -10.96
CA ALA A 79 -2.73 22.13 -9.66
C ALA A 79 -1.93 21.40 -8.57
N ASN A 80 -1.39 20.22 -8.87
CA ASN A 80 -0.69 19.43 -7.85
C ASN A 80 0.63 20.07 -7.43
N GLU A 81 1.43 20.57 -8.37
CA GLU A 81 2.70 21.23 -8.07
C GLU A 81 2.48 22.49 -7.25
N HIS A 82 1.53 23.34 -7.65
CA HIS A 82 1.22 24.57 -6.93
C HIS A 82 0.62 24.31 -5.54
N VAL A 83 -0.18 23.24 -5.38
CA VAL A 83 -0.72 22.78 -4.10
C VAL A 83 0.40 22.26 -3.19
N ILE A 84 1.32 21.45 -3.72
CA ILE A 84 2.46 20.90 -2.98
C ILE A 84 3.36 22.03 -2.46
N THR A 85 3.71 23.00 -3.32
CA THR A 85 4.54 24.16 -2.94
C THR A 85 3.87 25.03 -1.87
N ASN A 86 2.56 25.28 -2.00
CA ASN A 86 1.80 26.02 -0.99
C ASN A 86 1.72 25.27 0.36
N LEU A 87 1.60 23.94 0.34
CA LEU A 87 1.52 23.12 1.54
C LEU A 87 2.85 23.09 2.29
N LEU A 88 3.96 22.94 1.54
CA LEU A 88 5.30 22.84 2.10
C LEU A 88 5.87 24.20 2.50
N ARG A 89 5.41 25.32 1.89
CA ARG A 89 5.97 26.67 2.07
C ARG A 89 7.49 26.73 1.90
N VAL A 90 8.05 25.79 1.16
CA VAL A 90 9.48 25.73 0.84
C VAL A 90 9.64 26.30 -0.57
N PRO A 91 10.48 27.33 -0.80
CA PRO A 91 10.81 27.76 -2.14
C PRO A 91 11.48 26.61 -2.90
N GLU A 92 11.12 26.45 -4.17
CA GLU A 92 11.70 25.43 -5.03
C GLU A 92 13.21 25.62 -5.14
N GLU A 93 13.94 24.52 -4.97
CA GLU A 93 15.40 24.40 -5.07
C GLU A 93 16.21 25.13 -4.00
N THR A 94 16.19 24.60 -2.78
CA THR A 94 17.39 24.64 -1.95
C THR A 94 18.18 23.38 -2.24
N GLU A 95 19.38 23.49 -2.82
CA GLU A 95 20.33 22.36 -2.93
C GLU A 95 20.65 21.84 -1.52
N GLY A 96 19.82 20.93 -1.03
CA GLY A 96 19.96 20.32 0.28
C GLY A 96 21.09 19.30 0.22
N SER A 97 22.29 19.71 0.64
CA SER A 97 23.37 18.75 0.92
C SER A 97 22.95 17.88 2.11
N CYS A 98 22.37 16.72 1.83
CA CYS A 98 22.05 15.73 2.83
C CYS A 98 23.29 14.86 3.08
N SER A 99 24.19 15.32 3.93
CA SER A 99 25.27 14.46 4.43
C SER A 99 24.71 13.42 5.37
N ASN A 100 25.15 12.16 5.24
CA ASN A 100 24.82 11.13 6.22
C ASN A 100 25.25 11.58 7.63
N PRO A 101 24.37 11.52 8.64
CA PRO A 101 24.72 11.90 10.00
C PRO A 101 25.88 11.04 10.50
N GLN A 102 26.99 11.69 10.83
CA GLN A 102 28.15 11.01 11.38
C GLN A 102 27.82 10.43 12.75
N GLY A 103 28.13 9.15 12.96
CA GLY A 103 27.92 8.46 14.23
C GLY A 103 26.63 7.62 14.34
N ILE A 104 25.78 7.59 13.30
CA ILE A 104 24.67 6.63 13.26
C ILE A 104 25.21 5.22 13.04
N ARG A 105 25.05 4.37 14.05
CA ARG A 105 25.38 2.95 13.99
C ARG A 105 24.20 2.19 13.38
N ASN A 106 24.47 1.38 12.37
CA ASN A 106 23.47 0.49 11.76
C ASN A 106 22.79 -0.35 12.85
N LYS A 107 21.52 -0.73 12.68
CA LYS A 107 20.85 -1.65 13.62
C LYS A 107 21.61 -2.97 13.66
N GLY A 108 22.28 -3.27 14.78
CA GLY A 108 23.17 -4.43 14.93
C GLY A 108 24.67 -4.14 14.73
N CYS A 109 25.05 -2.88 14.46
CA CYS A 109 26.44 -2.41 14.50
C CYS A 109 26.90 -2.32 15.96
N GLY A 110 27.34 -3.45 16.51
CA GLY A 110 27.97 -3.55 17.81
C GLY A 110 28.19 -5.01 18.22
N THR A 111 29.06 -5.23 19.20
CA THR A 111 29.34 -6.54 19.83
C THR A 111 28.11 -7.14 20.52
N ASN A 112 27.01 -6.37 20.61
CA ASN A 112 25.73 -6.75 21.18
C ASN A 112 24.95 -7.63 20.17
N ARG A 113 25.42 -8.88 20.01
CA ARG A 113 24.65 -9.93 19.35
C ARG A 113 23.31 -10.06 20.08
N ARG A 114 22.25 -10.37 19.33
CA ARG A 114 20.90 -10.61 19.86
C ARG A 114 20.96 -11.35 21.21
N LEU A 115 20.32 -10.80 22.24
CA LEU A 115 20.18 -11.46 23.54
C LEU A 115 19.58 -12.85 23.34
N VAL A 116 20.38 -13.88 23.64
CA VAL A 116 19.98 -15.28 23.51
C VAL A 116 19.24 -15.66 24.79
N GLY A 117 17.92 -15.82 24.68
CA GLY A 117 17.08 -16.23 25.81
C GLY A 117 17.44 -17.62 26.36
N PRO A 118 17.04 -17.93 27.60
CA PRO A 118 17.37 -19.19 28.27
C PRO A 118 16.99 -20.44 27.44
N GLY A 119 15.83 -20.42 26.78
CA GLY A 119 15.39 -21.52 25.92
C GLY A 119 16.31 -21.80 24.73
N LYS A 120 16.86 -20.76 24.08
CA LYS A 120 17.84 -20.94 22.98
C LYS A 120 19.18 -21.46 23.51
N LYS A 121 19.62 -20.99 24.69
CA LYS A 121 20.83 -21.52 25.34
C LYS A 121 20.65 -23.00 25.71
N ALA A 122 19.49 -23.38 26.23
CA ALA A 122 19.17 -24.76 26.59
C ALA A 122 19.06 -25.67 25.35
N ALA A 123 18.42 -25.20 24.28
CA ALA A 123 18.32 -25.96 23.03
C ALA A 123 19.69 -26.24 22.39
N ASN A 124 20.63 -25.27 22.42
CA ASN A 124 21.99 -25.50 21.95
C ASN A 124 22.80 -26.44 22.86
N ARG A 125 22.50 -26.49 24.16
CA ARG A 125 23.17 -27.40 25.12
C ARG A 125 22.59 -28.82 25.08
N LYS A 126 21.35 -28.99 24.61
CA LYS A 126 20.71 -30.29 24.52
C LYS A 126 21.40 -31.14 23.45
N LYS A 127 21.89 -32.32 23.84
CA LYS A 127 22.39 -33.32 22.87
C LYS A 127 21.26 -33.66 21.91
N LYS A 128 21.52 -33.51 20.61
CA LYS A 128 20.58 -33.94 19.57
C LYS A 128 20.48 -35.46 19.60
N THR A 129 19.27 -35.99 19.43
CA THR A 129 19.07 -37.44 19.30
C THR A 129 19.68 -37.90 17.97
N PRO A 130 20.46 -39.00 17.97
CA PRO A 130 21.00 -39.54 16.73
C PRO A 130 19.86 -39.98 15.81
N ARG A 131 20.04 -39.77 14.52
CA ARG A 131 19.10 -40.15 13.46
C ARG A 131 19.88 -40.84 12.36
N GLN A 132 19.28 -41.83 11.72
CA GLN A 132 19.90 -42.48 10.57
C GLN A 132 19.88 -41.54 9.37
N CYS A 133 21.03 -41.29 8.77
CA CYS A 133 21.14 -40.58 7.51
C CYS A 133 20.69 -41.50 6.37
N LYS A 134 19.76 -41.05 5.52
CA LYS A 134 19.28 -41.87 4.38
C LYS A 134 20.29 -42.01 3.23
N THR A 135 21.42 -41.28 3.29
CA THR A 135 22.44 -41.27 2.23
C THR A 135 23.63 -42.16 2.56
N CYS A 136 24.15 -42.12 3.80
CA CYS A 136 25.24 -43.01 4.24
C CYS A 136 24.78 -44.16 5.16
N PHE A 137 23.50 -44.21 5.51
CA PHE A 137 22.89 -45.20 6.41
C PHE A 137 23.45 -45.24 7.84
N GLU A 138 24.33 -44.31 8.21
CA GLU A 138 24.90 -44.20 9.55
C GLU A 138 23.98 -43.42 10.51
N PHE A 139 24.01 -43.78 11.80
CA PHE A 139 23.33 -43.05 12.87
C PHE A 139 24.18 -41.89 13.36
N VAL A 140 23.78 -40.67 13.03
CA VAL A 140 24.58 -39.45 13.22
C VAL A 140 23.75 -38.31 13.81
N THR A 141 24.41 -37.30 14.39
CA THR A 141 23.74 -36.17 15.09
C THR A 141 23.99 -34.82 14.42
N ASP A 142 24.93 -34.78 13.49
CA ASP A 142 25.52 -33.61 12.86
C ASP A 142 24.99 -33.36 11.44
N HIS A 143 24.45 -34.38 10.78
CA HIS A 143 23.97 -34.28 9.40
C HIS A 143 22.71 -35.13 9.10
N ASP A 144 22.07 -34.83 7.96
CA ASP A 144 20.99 -35.56 7.32
C ASP A 144 21.28 -35.82 5.84
N SER A 145 20.34 -36.41 5.11
CA SER A 145 20.51 -36.74 3.69
C SER A 145 20.72 -35.52 2.78
N ARG A 146 20.38 -34.31 3.23
CA ARG A 146 20.55 -33.07 2.44
C ARG A 146 21.96 -32.52 2.56
N ASN A 147 22.59 -32.64 3.74
CA ASN A 147 23.96 -32.19 3.99
C ASN A 147 24.95 -33.36 4.23
N CYS A 148 24.61 -34.57 3.78
CA CYS A 148 25.47 -35.73 3.96
C CYS A 148 26.81 -35.53 3.24
N PRO A 149 27.96 -35.68 3.92
CA PRO A 149 29.27 -35.50 3.32
C PRO A 149 29.57 -36.54 2.24
N SER A 150 28.99 -37.74 2.35
CA SER A 150 29.11 -38.79 1.33
C SER A 150 28.37 -38.47 0.03
N LYS A 151 27.56 -37.40 -0.02
CA LYS A 151 26.85 -36.96 -1.23
C LYS A 151 27.76 -36.34 -2.28
N ASN A 152 28.90 -35.76 -1.86
CA ASN A 152 29.86 -35.08 -2.74
C ASN A 152 31.18 -35.86 -2.86
N LYS A 153 31.23 -37.12 -2.43
CA LYS A 153 32.38 -37.98 -2.72
C LYS A 153 32.17 -38.52 -4.13
N ASP A 154 32.98 -38.04 -5.06
CA ASP A 154 33.09 -38.66 -6.38
C ASP A 154 33.37 -40.17 -6.20
N PRO A 155 32.81 -41.05 -7.05
CA PRO A 155 33.21 -42.45 -7.03
C PRO A 155 34.73 -42.51 -7.26
N ALA A 156 35.44 -43.13 -6.31
CA ALA A 156 36.87 -43.38 -6.45
C ALA A 156 37.15 -44.15 -7.77
N PRO A 157 38.29 -43.88 -8.43
CA PRO A 157 38.64 -44.51 -9.71
C PRO A 157 38.76 -46.03 -9.62
#